data_AF-A0A9W7JK00-F1
#
_entry.id   AF-A0A9W7JK00-F1
#
_cell.length_a   1.000
_cell.length_b   1.000
_cell.length_c   1.000
_cell.angle_alpha   90.00
_cell.angle_beta   90.00
_cell.angle_gamma   90.00
#
_symmetry.space_group_name_H-M   'P 1'
#
loop_
_entity.id
_entity.type
_entity.pdbx_description
1 polymer ?
#
loop_
_entity_poly.entity_id
_entity_poly.type
_entity_poly.pdbx_seq_one_letter_code
_entity_poly.pdbx_strand_id
1 'polypeptide(L)'
;MWLGRSTSPINVPVVSTGSFALDMTLETGSFSKGRVVEIFGPQAYGKTTLALHVITEAQNQGDCCAFVDVEHSLDRALARTIGVNTENLLSTLV
;
A
#
# COMPACT_ATOMS: atom_id res chain seq x y z
N MET A 1 -12.71 -38.30 -0.10
CA MET A 1 -12.89 -37.31 0.98
C MET A 1 -11.50 -36.85 1.40
N TRP A 2 -11.11 -35.63 1.02
CA TRP A 2 -9.78 -35.09 1.26
C TRP A 2 -9.76 -34.43 2.65
N LEU A 3 -9.05 -35.04 3.58
CA LEU A 3 -8.94 -34.59 4.96
C LEU A 3 -7.94 -33.44 5.04
N GLY A 4 -8.47 -32.22 5.22
CA GLY A 4 -7.85 -31.16 6.01
C GLY A 4 -6.37 -30.93 5.76
N ARG A 5 -6.05 -30.19 4.69
CA ARG A 5 -4.83 -29.40 4.68
C ARG A 5 -5.05 -28.24 5.67
N SER A 6 -4.71 -28.44 6.94
CA SER A 6 -4.47 -27.32 7.85
C SER A 6 -3.19 -26.63 7.40
N THR A 7 -3.28 -25.82 6.34
CA THR A 7 -2.35 -24.72 6.21
C THR A 7 -2.61 -23.84 7.42
N SER A 8 -1.80 -23.99 8.46
CA SER A 8 -1.63 -22.93 9.44
C SER A 8 -1.54 -21.62 8.67
N PRO A 9 -2.34 -20.60 9.00
CA PRO A 9 -2.22 -19.32 8.32
C PRO A 9 -0.77 -18.90 8.47
N ILE A 10 -0.04 -18.89 7.36
CA ILE A 10 1.32 -18.35 7.34
C ILE A 10 1.11 -16.91 7.76
N ASN A 11 1.60 -16.54 8.94
CA ASN A 11 1.45 -15.19 9.45
C ASN A 11 2.38 -14.30 8.63
N VAL A 12 1.91 -13.88 7.46
CA VAL A 12 2.63 -13.00 6.56
C VAL A 12 2.46 -11.58 7.10
N PRO A 13 3.54 -10.83 7.33
CA PRO A 13 3.42 -9.44 7.74
C PRO A 13 2.62 -8.65 6.70
N VAL A 14 1.75 -7.76 7.17
CA VAL A 14 0.86 -6.96 6.32
C VAL A 14 1.07 -5.46 6.54
N VAL A 15 0.65 -4.67 5.57
CA VAL A 15 0.52 -3.21 5.66
C VAL A 15 -0.93 -2.82 5.33
N SER A 16 -1.54 -1.99 6.16
CA SER A 16 -2.91 -1.53 5.95
C SER A 16 -3.02 -0.73 4.64
N THR A 17 -4.17 -0.85 3.98
CA THR A 17 -4.48 -0.01 2.82
C THR A 17 -4.80 1.45 3.20
N GLY A 18 -4.94 1.74 4.50
CA GLY A 18 -5.49 3.01 5.02
C GLY A 18 -7.01 3.10 4.91
N SER A 19 -7.68 2.04 4.43
CA SER A 19 -9.13 1.92 4.35
C SER A 19 -9.60 0.67 5.08
N PHE A 20 -10.30 0.86 6.20
CA PHE A 20 -10.89 -0.23 6.97
C PHE A 20 -11.78 -1.15 6.12
N ALA A 21 -12.53 -0.57 5.18
CA ALA A 21 -13.40 -1.34 4.29
C ALA A 21 -12.61 -2.24 3.35
N LEU A 22 -11.52 -1.75 2.75
CA LEU A 22 -10.68 -2.56 1.87
C LEU A 22 -9.93 -3.63 2.64
N ASP A 23 -9.37 -3.29 3.80
CA ASP A 23 -8.68 -4.21 4.69
C ASP A 23 -9.57 -5.41 5.04
N MET A 24 -10.83 -5.19 5.44
CA MET A 24 -11.77 -6.27 5.73
C MET A 24 -12.12 -7.16 4.53
N THR A 25 -12.05 -6.63 3.30
CA THR A 25 -12.40 -7.40 2.09
C THR A 25 -11.26 -8.28 1.58
N LEU A 26 -10.02 -7.98 1.95
CA LEU A 26 -8.87 -8.78 1.58
C LEU A 26 -8.81 -10.03 2.47
N GLU A 27 -8.54 -11.20 1.88
CA GLU A 27 -8.43 -12.47 2.63
C GLU A 27 -7.36 -12.41 3.73
N THR A 28 -6.32 -11.62 3.51
CA THR A 28 -5.20 -11.38 4.44
C THR A 28 -5.48 -10.24 5.42
N GLY A 29 -6.62 -9.55 5.30
CA GLY A 29 -6.99 -8.39 6.10
C GLY A 29 -6.31 -7.08 5.67
N SER A 30 -5.35 -7.11 4.75
CA SER A 30 -4.48 -5.98 4.35
C SER A 30 -3.51 -6.43 3.24
N PHE A 31 -2.68 -5.53 2.70
CA PHE A 31 -1.66 -5.92 1.73
C PHE A 31 -0.53 -6.72 2.39
N SER A 32 -0.26 -7.93 1.90
CA SER A 32 0.85 -8.77 2.38
C SER A 32 2.20 -8.23 1.91
N LYS A 33 3.15 -8.06 2.84
CA LYS A 33 4.54 -7.71 2.51
C LYS A 33 5.21 -8.86 1.75
N GLY A 34 6.17 -8.52 0.89
CA GLY A 34 6.88 -9.48 0.04
C GLY A 34 6.06 -9.99 -1.17
N ARG A 35 4.98 -9.28 -1.52
CA ARG A 35 4.13 -9.57 -2.69
C ARG A 35 4.04 -8.35 -3.60
N VAL A 36 3.73 -8.60 -4.86
CA VAL A 36 3.38 -7.55 -5.83
C VAL A 36 1.86 -7.38 -5.80
N VAL A 37 1.41 -6.13 -5.72
CA VAL A 37 -0.01 -5.75 -5.74
C VAL A 37 -0.22 -4.80 -6.91
N GLU A 38 -1.27 -5.02 -7.70
CA GLU A 38 -1.67 -4.14 -8.78
C GLU A 38 -2.96 -3.41 -8.40
N ILE A 39 -2.96 -2.08 -8.51
CA ILE A 39 -4.14 -1.24 -8.34
C ILE A 39 -4.43 -0.59 -9.69
N PHE A 40 -5.46 -1.06 -10.38
CA PHE A 40 -5.82 -0.59 -11.72
C PHE A 40 -7.20 0.06 -11.75
N GLY A 41 -7.46 0.86 -12.78
CA GLY A 41 -8.73 1.55 -12.97
C GLY A 41 -8.59 2.87 -13.75
N PRO A 42 -9.71 3.52 -14.10
CA PRO A 42 -9.71 4.74 -14.90
C PRO A 42 -8.94 5.90 -14.24
N GLN A 43 -8.56 6.90 -15.03
CA GLN A 43 -7.94 8.12 -14.51
C GLN A 43 -8.85 8.81 -13.48
N ALA A 44 -8.25 9.41 -12.45
CA ALA A 44 -8.93 10.06 -11.33
C ALA A 44 -9.72 9.17 -10.35
N TYR A 45 -9.63 7.83 -10.44
CA TYR A 45 -10.28 6.90 -9.48
C TYR A 45 -9.50 6.71 -8.15
N GLY A 46 -8.58 7.64 -7.83
CA GLY A 46 -7.87 7.61 -6.55
C GLY A 46 -6.79 6.53 -6.42
N LYS A 47 -6.31 5.92 -7.51
CA LYS A 47 -5.23 4.91 -7.48
C LYS A 47 -3.97 5.42 -6.75
N THR A 48 -3.48 6.58 -7.16
CA THR A 48 -2.32 7.24 -6.53
C THR A 48 -2.64 7.61 -5.09
N THR A 49 -3.84 8.10 -4.81
CA THR A 49 -4.30 8.42 -3.45
C THR A 49 -4.24 7.20 -2.54
N LEU A 50 -4.74 6.05 -3.00
CA LEU A 50 -4.68 4.79 -2.26
C LEU A 50 -3.24 4.34 -2.03
N ALA A 51 -2.38 4.45 -3.05
CA ALA A 51 -0.95 4.14 -2.90
C ALA A 51 -0.27 5.04 -1.85
N LEU A 52 -0.62 6.34 -1.79
CA LEU A 52 -0.09 7.26 -0.78
C LEU A 52 -0.59 6.94 0.65
N HIS A 53 -1.83 6.47 0.80
CA HIS A 53 -2.32 5.96 2.08
C HIS A 53 -1.55 4.72 2.54
N VAL A 54 -1.30 3.77 1.65
CA VAL A 54 -0.48 2.58 1.94
C VAL A 54 0.94 2.97 2.37
N ILE A 55 1.54 3.96 1.70
CA ILE A 55 2.86 4.50 2.07
C ILE A 55 2.81 5.14 3.47
N THR A 56 1.76 5.89 3.78
CA THR A 56 1.58 6.50 5.11
C THR A 56 1.52 5.42 6.18
N GLU A 57 0.72 4.37 5.97
CA GLU A 57 0.60 3.24 6.90
C GLU A 57 1.92 2.47 7.06
N ALA A 58 2.67 2.26 5.97
CA ALA A 58 4.00 1.66 6.02
C ALA A 58 4.98 2.52 6.84
N GLN A 59 5.03 3.83 6.59
CA GLN A 59 5.87 4.75 7.33
C GLN A 59 5.51 4.81 8.82
N ASN A 60 4.22 4.73 9.17
CA ASN A 60 3.76 4.66 10.56
C ASN A 60 4.24 3.39 11.28
N GLN A 61 4.46 2.29 10.53
CA GLN A 61 5.06 1.06 11.05
C GLN A 61 6.59 1.12 11.12
N GLY A 62 7.20 2.23 10.72
CA GLY A 62 8.66 2.41 10.66
C GLY A 62 9.31 1.84 9.40
N ASP A 63 8.53 1.48 8.37
CA ASP A 63 9.08 0.98 7.11
C ASP A 63 9.65 2.14 6.25
N CYS A 64 10.72 1.84 5.52
CA CYS A 64 11.24 2.72 4.49
C CYS A 64 10.47 2.53 3.18
N CYS A 65 9.99 3.62 2.58
CA CYS A 65 9.18 3.59 1.38
C CYS A 65 9.87 4.28 0.21
N ALA A 66 9.64 3.75 -0.99
CA ALA A 66 10.06 4.37 -2.24
C ALA A 66 8.84 4.61 -3.16
N PHE A 67 8.83 5.74 -3.84
CA PHE A 67 7.83 6.07 -4.85
C PHE A 67 8.53 6.33 -6.18
N VAL A 68 8.24 5.48 -7.17
CA VAL A 68 8.78 5.61 -8.53
C VAL A 68 7.73 6.31 -9.37
N ASP A 69 7.98 7.59 -9.67
CA ASP A 69 7.07 8.41 -10.48
C ASP A 69 7.54 8.43 -11.93
N VAL A 70 6.81 7.73 -12.80
CA VAL A 70 7.06 7.69 -14.25
C VAL A 70 6.21 8.74 -14.99
N GLU A 71 5.17 9.27 -14.36
CA GLU A 71 4.24 10.21 -14.99
C GLU A 71 4.51 11.68 -14.63
N HIS A 72 5.53 11.94 -13.79
CA HIS A 72 5.82 13.25 -13.22
C HIS A 72 4.59 13.91 -12.57
N SER A 73 3.70 13.11 -11.99
CA SER A 73 2.37 13.55 -11.53
C SER A 73 2.25 13.63 -10.00
N LEU A 74 3.29 13.26 -9.24
CA LEU A 74 3.24 13.29 -7.79
C LEU A 74 3.22 14.71 -7.23
N ASP A 75 2.06 15.12 -6.70
CA ASP A 75 1.93 16.32 -5.88
C ASP A 75 2.39 16.06 -4.43
N ARG A 76 3.55 16.63 -4.06
CA ARG A 76 4.11 16.51 -2.71
C ARG A 76 3.26 17.20 -1.64
N ALA A 77 2.55 18.27 -1.96
CA ALA A 77 1.68 18.95 -1.01
C ALA A 77 0.45 18.09 -0.68
N LEU A 78 -0.12 17.46 -1.70
CA LEU A 78 -1.19 16.47 -1.51
C LEU A 78 -0.69 15.28 -0.68
N ALA A 79 0.48 14.71 -1.00
CA ALA A 79 1.05 13.59 -0.26
C ALA A 79 1.23 13.89 1.23
N ARG A 80 1.73 15.09 1.59
CA ARG A 80 1.84 15.52 2.99
C ARG A 80 0.48 15.65 3.67
N THR A 81 -0.53 16.13 2.96
CA THR A 81 -1.89 16.26 3.50
C THR A 81 -2.51 14.90 3.80
N ILE A 82 -2.17 13.88 3.01
CA ILE A 82 -2.56 12.48 3.23
C ILE A 82 -1.83 11.87 4.45
N GLY A 83 -0.66 12.40 4.82
CA GLY A 83 0.13 11.94 5.97
C GLY A 83 1.48 11.34 5.60
N VAL A 84 1.84 11.34 4.31
CA VAL A 84 3.14 10.82 3.87
C VAL A 84 4.26 11.70 4.43
N ASN A 85 5.22 11.08 5.10
CA ASN A 85 6.48 11.71 5.43
C ASN A 85 7.34 11.82 4.17
N THR A 86 7.18 12.93 3.46
CA THR A 86 7.89 13.20 2.20
C THR A 86 9.39 13.41 2.37
N GLU A 87 9.86 13.72 3.58
CA GLU A 87 11.30 13.88 3.85
C GLU A 87 12.01 12.52 3.87
N ASN A 88 11.31 11.50 4.38
CA ASN A 88 11.79 10.12 4.44
C ASN A 88 11.22 9.23 3.32
N LEU A 89 10.69 9.83 2.24
CA LEU A 89 10.22 9.10 1.07
C LEU A 89 11.29 9.11 -0.02
N LEU A 90 11.78 7.93 -0.40
CA LEU A 90 12.71 7.81 -1.52
C LEU A 90 11.95 8.02 -2.83
N SER A 91 12.03 9.21 -3.42
CA SER A 91 11.41 9.49 -4.71
C SER A 91 12.47 9.59 -5.82
N THR A 92 12.32 8.79 -6.88
CA THR A 92 13.08 8.99 -8.12
C THR A 92 12.12 9.39 -9.24
N LEU A 93 12.61 10.23 -10.14
CA LEU A 93 12.00 10.45 -11.46
C LEU A 93 12.69 9.48 -12.42
N VAL A 94 11.92 8.70 -13.17
CA VAL A 94 12.44 7.88 -14.28
C VAL A 94 12.00 8.50 -15.60
#